data_AF-A0A955EK79-F1
#
_entry.id   AF-A0A955EK79-F1
#
_cell.length_a   1.000
_cell.length_b   1.000
_cell.length_c   1.000
_cell.angle_alpha   90.00
_cell.angle_beta   90.00
_cell.angle_gamma   90.00
#
_symmetry.space_group_name_H-M   'P 1'
#
loop_
_entity.id
_entity.type
_entity.pdbx_description
1 polymer ?
#
loop_
_entity_poly.entity_id
_entity_poly.type
_entity_poly.pdbx_seq_one_letter_code
_entity_poly.pdbx_strand_id
1 'polypeptide(L)'
;MPDGWGCAPLFPVPGPAPVQVCAVVARPESGGGVGGVGSGGLVLIRDLIDARLVLGCIVDAAYQPLEWLEIEIQDPRAVAGAPQALRDELNNASLDDAFMNRQNRGTDGVRVTLGCEGIHPPATWIRPDTLDPVTLPDHESGPWLLCRDDALLQSAGLPAYASSLHRYLVCPGLGEATPFIPLTDDAPRNERTTEVADAMEGAGLDPASLLPLNPVSGLLACRRYHPIPILGFAAAIGGRAWDQIMQGRPAVRAFAGARVMSSSADRIVPADGRIFTSRDGRGGRLAEALHLKLRLIDSALQQVIDAAERTRLPLLNLTDESLRVRLLDEPAPGIPVLWSGRTVLVESGAAIRSHTPDGGVELYVPMVSLTPSVYRPEDVTRAGRGQGA
;
A
#
# COMPACT_ATOMS: atom_id res chain seq x y z
N MET A 1 -1.48 9.91 18.88
CA MET A 1 -2.31 8.87 18.24
C MET A 1 -3.74 8.96 18.78
N PRO A 2 -4.82 8.81 17.98
CA PRO A 2 -6.18 8.79 18.52
C PRO A 2 -6.42 7.59 19.44
N ASP A 3 -7.36 7.73 20.37
CA ASP A 3 -7.74 6.64 21.28
C ASP A 3 -8.18 5.39 20.49
N GLY A 4 -7.77 4.22 20.98
CA GLY A 4 -8.04 2.94 20.31
C GLY A 4 -7.08 2.57 19.18
N TRP A 5 -6.08 3.39 18.89
CA TRP A 5 -5.04 3.09 17.90
C TRP A 5 -3.65 3.05 18.54
N GLY A 6 -2.77 2.23 17.95
CA GLY A 6 -1.38 2.08 18.35
C GLY A 6 -0.42 2.14 17.17
N CYS A 7 0.86 2.34 17.46
CA CYS A 7 1.97 2.30 16.50
C CYS A 7 2.79 1.04 16.78
N ALA A 8 2.84 0.11 15.83
CA ALA A 8 3.71 -1.06 15.92
C ALA A 8 4.92 -0.86 15.00
N PRO A 9 6.17 -0.84 15.50
CA PRO A 9 7.36 -0.76 14.66
C PRO A 9 7.37 -1.83 13.56
N LEU A 10 7.87 -1.50 12.36
CA LEU A 10 7.93 -2.48 11.27
C LEU A 10 8.93 -3.60 11.52
N PHE A 11 9.96 -3.32 12.33
CA PHE A 11 11.04 -4.25 12.64
C PHE A 11 11.39 -4.17 14.14
N PRO A 12 11.93 -5.25 14.72
CA PRO A 12 12.53 -5.18 16.05
C PRO A 12 13.63 -4.13 16.09
N VAL A 13 13.54 -3.19 17.04
CA VAL A 13 14.56 -2.14 17.22
C VAL A 13 15.34 -2.43 18.50
N PRO A 14 16.68 -2.53 18.45
CA PRO A 14 17.50 -2.72 19.64
C PRO A 14 17.61 -1.40 20.42
N GLY A 15 16.57 -1.09 21.19
CA GLY A 15 16.51 0.08 22.09
C GLY A 15 15.77 1.30 21.52
N PRO A 16 15.79 2.42 22.25
CA PRO A 16 15.07 3.63 21.86
C PRO A 16 15.74 4.29 20.65
N ALA A 17 15.03 4.34 19.52
CA ALA A 17 15.46 5.12 18.36
C ALA A 17 14.80 6.51 18.40
N PRO A 18 15.48 7.58 17.94
CA PRO A 18 14.92 8.93 17.95
C PRO A 18 13.68 9.06 17.05
N VAL A 19 13.65 8.28 15.95
CA VAL A 19 12.50 8.14 15.06
C VAL A 19 12.36 6.69 14.62
N GLN A 20 11.12 6.24 14.41
CA GLN A 20 10.80 4.90 13.94
C GLN A 20 9.67 4.93 12.93
N VAL A 21 9.69 4.01 11.97
CA VAL A 21 8.55 3.76 11.09
C VAL A 21 7.69 2.67 11.70
N CYS A 22 6.40 2.96 11.86
CA CYS A 22 5.43 2.07 12.47
C CYS A 22 4.22 1.86 11.56
N ALA A 23 3.64 0.67 11.60
CA ALA A 23 2.29 0.40 11.12
C ALA A 23 1.25 0.85 12.16
N VAL A 24 0.09 1.30 11.69
CA VAL A 24 -1.03 1.70 12.55
C VAL A 24 -1.92 0.49 12.80
N VAL A 25 -2.14 0.19 14.08
CA VAL A 25 -2.87 -1.01 14.53
C VAL A 25 -4.04 -0.59 15.42
N ALA A 26 -5.22 -1.16 15.20
CA ALA A 26 -6.35 -1.01 16.11
C ALA A 26 -6.09 -1.80 17.40
N ARG A 27 -6.25 -1.16 18.57
CA ARG A 27 -6.11 -1.84 19.86
C ARG A 27 -7.35 -2.69 20.14
N PRO A 28 -7.20 -3.93 20.66
CA PRO A 28 -8.32 -4.82 20.93
C PRO A 28 -9.32 -4.26 21.96
N GLU A 29 -8.85 -3.44 22.91
CA GLU A 29 -9.67 -2.86 23.98
C GLU A 29 -10.69 -1.80 23.50
N SER A 30 -10.58 -1.36 22.24
CA SER A 30 -11.32 -0.20 21.74
C SER A 30 -12.84 -0.39 21.65
N GLY A 31 -13.37 -1.60 21.85
CA GLY A 31 -14.82 -1.91 21.89
C GLY A 31 -15.60 -1.55 20.62
N GLY A 32 -14.94 -0.97 19.62
CA GLY A 32 -15.47 -0.53 18.34
C GLY A 32 -15.58 -1.70 17.39
N GLY A 33 -16.48 -2.64 17.73
CA GLY A 33 -16.89 -3.71 16.83
C GLY A 33 -17.47 -3.13 15.54
N VAL A 34 -16.63 -2.98 14.52
CA VAL A 34 -17.09 -2.99 13.14
C VAL A 34 -17.12 -4.46 12.73
N GLY A 35 -18.34 -4.97 12.61
CA GLY A 35 -18.73 -6.37 12.41
C GLY A 35 -17.68 -7.31 11.83
N GLY A 36 -17.33 -8.34 12.62
CA GLY A 36 -17.01 -9.66 12.07
C GLY A 36 -15.70 -10.30 12.53
N VAL A 37 -14.68 -9.54 12.95
CA VAL A 37 -13.42 -10.13 13.45
C VAL A 37 -12.95 -9.37 14.67
N GLY A 38 -13.04 -10.02 15.84
CA GLY A 38 -12.67 -9.47 17.15
C GLY A 38 -11.16 -9.41 17.41
N SER A 39 -10.32 -9.11 16.42
CA SER A 39 -8.87 -8.97 16.58
C SER A 39 -8.42 -7.58 16.13
N GLY A 40 -7.46 -6.99 16.86
CA GLY A 40 -6.80 -5.76 16.43
C GLY A 40 -6.34 -5.89 14.98
N GLY A 41 -6.67 -4.92 14.14
CA GLY A 41 -6.43 -4.97 12.71
C GLY A 41 -5.46 -3.89 12.25
N LEU A 42 -4.69 -4.19 11.21
CA LEU A 42 -3.99 -3.17 10.43
C LEU A 42 -5.02 -2.29 9.71
N VAL A 43 -4.74 -1.00 9.59
CA VAL A 43 -5.56 -0.11 8.75
C VAL A 43 -5.17 -0.31 7.29
N LEU A 44 -5.95 -1.11 6.55
CA LEU A 44 -5.71 -1.38 5.14
C LEU A 44 -6.19 -0.22 4.27
N ILE A 45 -5.29 0.61 3.75
CA ILE A 45 -5.64 1.72 2.86
C ILE A 45 -6.18 1.21 1.52
N ARG A 46 -5.49 0.21 0.93
CA ARG A 46 -5.82 -0.36 -0.38
C ARG A 46 -5.29 -1.77 -0.50
N ASP A 47 -6.00 -2.60 -1.24
CA ASP A 47 -5.52 -3.90 -1.69
C ASP A 47 -5.15 -3.80 -3.18
N LEU A 48 -3.92 -4.16 -3.53
CA LEU A 48 -3.44 -4.29 -4.91
C LEU A 48 -3.34 -5.77 -5.27
N ILE A 49 -3.19 -6.06 -6.55
CA ILE A 49 -3.06 -7.45 -7.00
C ILE A 49 -1.85 -8.16 -6.40
N ASP A 50 -0.72 -7.45 -6.25
CA ASP A 50 0.58 -7.98 -5.82
C ASP A 50 1.09 -7.37 -4.52
N ALA A 51 0.29 -6.53 -3.85
CA ALA A 51 0.70 -5.83 -2.65
C ALA A 51 -0.50 -5.35 -1.82
N ARG A 52 -0.28 -5.10 -0.53
CA ARG A 52 -1.24 -4.46 0.38
C ARG A 52 -0.68 -3.12 0.83
N LEU A 53 -1.49 -2.06 0.81
CA LEU A 53 -1.12 -0.76 1.35
C LEU A 53 -1.74 -0.60 2.73
N VAL A 54 -0.93 -0.51 3.76
CA VAL A 54 -1.37 -0.27 5.13
C VAL A 54 -0.98 1.13 5.59
N LEU A 55 -1.78 1.71 6.49
CA LEU A 55 -1.45 3.00 7.10
C LEU A 55 -0.28 2.83 8.05
N GLY A 56 0.72 3.68 7.87
CA GLY A 56 1.85 3.82 8.75
C GLY A 56 2.02 5.22 9.26
N CYS A 57 3.02 5.40 10.12
CA CYS A 57 3.52 6.71 10.51
C CYS A 57 5.00 6.66 10.87
N ILE A 58 5.67 7.79 10.75
CA ILE A 58 6.93 8.06 11.44
C ILE A 58 6.55 8.54 12.84
N VAL A 59 7.14 7.94 13.88
CA VAL A 59 6.97 8.37 15.27
C VAL A 59 8.28 8.82 15.86
N ASP A 60 8.22 9.71 16.85
CA ASP A 60 9.36 10.04 17.71
C ASP A 60 9.55 9.02 18.85
N ALA A 61 10.56 9.25 19.70
CA ALA A 61 10.82 8.41 20.88
C ALA A 61 9.68 8.39 21.92
N ALA A 62 8.72 9.32 21.83
CA ALA A 62 7.52 9.36 22.66
C ALA A 62 6.30 8.74 21.95
N TYR A 63 6.52 8.03 20.84
CA TYR A 63 5.49 7.43 19.99
C TYR A 63 4.45 8.44 19.46
N GLN A 64 4.82 9.72 19.34
CA GLN A 64 3.97 10.73 18.70
C GLN A 64 4.15 10.66 17.18
N PRO A 65 3.06 10.53 16.40
CA PRO A 65 3.13 10.57 14.95
C PRO A 65 3.64 11.93 14.46
N LEU A 66 4.77 11.92 13.75
CA LEU A 66 5.36 13.06 13.07
C LEU A 66 4.83 13.19 11.64
N GLU A 67 4.70 12.06 10.94
CA GLU A 67 4.29 12.01 9.53
C GLU A 67 3.50 10.73 9.27
N TRP A 68 2.41 10.81 8.49
CA TRP A 68 1.65 9.63 8.07
C TRP A 68 2.21 9.05 6.77
N LEU A 69 2.22 7.73 6.68
CA LEU A 69 2.81 6.98 5.58
C LEU A 69 1.82 5.98 4.98
N GLU A 70 2.00 5.69 3.69
CA GLU A 70 1.52 4.45 3.08
C GLU A 70 2.68 3.47 3.10
N ILE A 71 2.47 2.33 3.76
CA ILE A 71 3.41 1.21 3.74
C ILE A 71 2.87 0.21 2.74
N GLU A 72 3.56 0.05 1.63
CA GLU A 72 3.27 -0.94 0.60
C GLU A 72 4.02 -2.24 0.95
N ILE A 73 3.28 -3.35 1.05
CA ILE A 73 3.78 -4.68 1.42
C ILE A 73 3.51 -5.62 0.26
N GLN A 74 4.55 -6.09 -0.43
CA GLN A 74 4.41 -7.05 -1.51
C GLN A 74 3.78 -8.36 -0.99
N ASP A 75 2.73 -8.85 -1.65
CA ASP A 75 1.98 -10.04 -1.21
C ASP A 75 1.57 -10.90 -2.42
N PRO A 76 2.30 -11.99 -2.73
CA PRO A 76 1.99 -12.86 -3.86
C PRO A 76 0.70 -13.68 -3.67
N ARG A 77 0.14 -13.75 -2.46
CA ARG A 77 -1.05 -14.57 -2.18
C ARG A 77 -2.29 -14.04 -2.89
N ALA A 78 -2.42 -12.72 -3.00
CA ALA A 78 -3.53 -12.08 -3.72
C ALA A 78 -3.46 -12.36 -5.24
N VAL A 79 -2.25 -12.57 -5.78
CA VAL A 79 -2.01 -12.89 -7.19
C VAL A 79 -2.44 -14.32 -7.53
N ALA A 80 -2.22 -15.28 -6.63
CA ALA A 80 -2.42 -16.71 -6.92
C ALA A 80 -3.84 -17.07 -7.41
N GLY A 81 -4.86 -16.33 -6.96
CA GLY A 81 -6.26 -16.51 -7.40
C GLY A 81 -6.69 -15.62 -8.57
N ALA A 82 -5.86 -14.67 -9.01
CA ALA A 82 -6.23 -13.69 -10.02
C ALA A 82 -6.13 -14.28 -11.44
N PRO A 83 -7.11 -14.07 -12.34
CA PRO A 83 -7.05 -14.54 -13.73
C PRO A 83 -5.82 -14.07 -14.52
N GLN A 84 -5.21 -12.95 -14.11
CA GLN A 84 -3.98 -12.42 -14.71
C GLN A 84 -2.76 -13.31 -14.42
N ALA A 85 -2.69 -13.91 -13.22
CA ALA A 85 -1.58 -14.80 -12.87
C ALA A 85 -1.51 -16.03 -13.79
N LEU A 86 -2.67 -16.53 -14.22
CA LEU A 86 -2.77 -17.64 -15.17
C LEU A 86 -2.36 -17.27 -16.60
N ARG A 87 -2.30 -15.97 -16.94
CA ARG A 87 -1.99 -15.50 -18.29
C ARG A 87 -0.54 -15.07 -18.45
N ASP A 88 0.01 -14.40 -17.45
CA ASP A 88 1.27 -13.66 -17.57
C ASP A 88 2.48 -14.39 -16.95
N GLU A 89 2.33 -15.68 -16.60
CA GLU A 89 3.38 -16.49 -15.94
C GLU A 89 4.01 -15.79 -14.72
N LEU A 90 3.17 -15.08 -13.95
CA LEU A 90 3.63 -14.32 -12.79
C LEU A 90 4.30 -15.26 -11.77
N ASN A 91 5.51 -14.87 -11.36
CA ASN A 91 6.35 -15.57 -10.41
C ASN A 91 7.04 -14.56 -9.48
N ASN A 92 7.65 -15.02 -8.39
CA ASN A 92 8.26 -14.12 -7.42
C ASN A 92 9.31 -13.19 -8.04
N ALA A 93 10.14 -13.67 -8.97
CA ALA A 93 11.15 -12.83 -9.62
C ALA A 93 10.51 -11.68 -10.42
N SER A 94 9.49 -11.98 -11.22
CA SER A 94 8.75 -10.96 -11.98
C SER A 94 8.01 -9.97 -11.06
N LEU A 95 7.51 -10.43 -9.90
CA LEU A 95 6.87 -9.58 -8.91
C LEU A 95 7.89 -8.68 -8.18
N ASP A 96 9.07 -9.19 -7.86
CA ASP A 96 10.17 -8.41 -7.28
C ASP A 96 10.61 -7.31 -8.24
N ASP A 97 10.82 -7.66 -9.51
CA ASP A 97 11.18 -6.72 -10.56
C ASP A 97 10.09 -5.67 -10.77
N ALA A 98 8.81 -6.07 -10.82
CA ALA A 98 7.69 -5.15 -10.95
C ALA A 98 7.61 -4.19 -9.74
N PHE A 99 7.75 -4.71 -8.53
CA PHE A 99 7.78 -3.93 -7.30
C PHE A 99 8.93 -2.91 -7.33
N MET A 100 10.16 -3.36 -7.59
CA MET A 100 11.34 -2.50 -7.66
C MET A 100 11.23 -1.43 -8.74
N ASN A 101 10.74 -1.80 -9.92
CA ASN A 101 10.49 -0.85 -10.99
C ASN A 101 9.45 0.21 -10.59
N ARG A 102 8.37 -0.19 -9.89
CA ARG A 102 7.37 0.74 -9.36
C ARG A 102 8.01 1.72 -8.38
N GLN A 103 8.84 1.23 -7.45
CA GLN A 103 9.52 2.07 -6.48
C GLN A 103 10.53 3.03 -7.11
N ASN A 104 11.24 2.59 -8.15
CA ASN A 104 12.21 3.42 -8.88
C ASN A 104 11.54 4.47 -9.79
N ARG A 105 10.31 4.22 -10.24
CA ARG A 105 9.51 5.15 -11.05
C ARG A 105 8.76 6.19 -10.20
N GLY A 106 8.79 6.05 -8.88
CA GLY A 106 8.08 6.92 -7.94
C GLY A 106 8.11 8.40 -8.34
N THR A 107 6.94 9.01 -8.25
CA THR A 107 6.69 10.45 -8.43
C THR A 107 7.23 11.25 -7.24
N ASP A 108 7.23 12.58 -7.33
CA ASP A 108 7.77 13.59 -6.38
C ASP A 108 7.33 13.49 -4.90
N GLY A 109 6.66 12.40 -4.48
CA GLY A 109 6.43 12.11 -3.09
C GLY A 109 7.74 11.88 -2.34
N VAL A 110 7.82 12.42 -1.11
CA VAL A 110 8.91 12.11 -0.19
C VAL A 110 8.85 10.62 0.13
N ARG A 111 9.82 9.87 -0.40
CA ARG A 111 10.02 8.46 -0.11
C ARG A 111 10.78 8.32 1.20
N VAL A 112 10.35 7.37 2.01
CA VAL A 112 11.07 6.97 3.23
C VAL A 112 11.81 5.69 2.92
N THR A 113 13.13 5.77 2.85
CA THR A 113 13.98 4.59 2.60
C THR A 113 14.03 3.72 3.83
N LEU A 114 13.61 2.46 3.70
CA LEU A 114 13.61 1.48 4.78
C LEU A 114 14.83 0.54 4.72
N GLY A 115 15.45 0.42 3.56
CA GLY A 115 16.52 -0.56 3.30
C GLY A 115 16.02 -1.94 2.90
N CYS A 116 14.70 -2.16 2.89
CA CYS A 116 14.05 -3.42 2.51
C CYS A 116 13.28 -3.31 1.18
N GLU A 117 13.52 -2.26 0.40
CA GLU A 117 12.84 -2.09 -0.87
C GLU A 117 13.33 -3.11 -1.90
N GLY A 118 14.63 -3.46 -1.88
CA GLY A 118 15.23 -4.50 -2.74
C GLY A 118 15.76 -5.71 -1.97
N ILE A 119 15.48 -5.80 -0.67
CA ILE A 119 15.91 -6.89 0.20
C ILE A 119 14.71 -7.34 1.02
N HIS A 120 14.37 -8.63 0.93
CA HIS A 120 13.24 -9.19 1.66
C HIS A 120 13.52 -9.14 3.17
N PRO A 121 12.70 -8.41 3.95
CA PRO A 121 12.80 -8.43 5.40
C PRO A 121 12.25 -9.75 5.96
N PRO A 122 12.57 -10.13 7.20
CA PRO A 122 12.01 -11.31 7.83
C PRO A 122 10.47 -11.31 7.82
N ALA A 123 9.88 -12.51 7.77
CA ALA A 123 8.45 -12.66 7.96
C ALA A 123 8.08 -12.09 9.34
N THR A 124 7.12 -11.14 9.34
CA THR A 124 6.84 -10.29 10.50
C THR A 124 5.36 -10.28 10.84
N TRP A 125 5.06 -10.47 12.12
CA TRP A 125 3.75 -10.32 12.74
C TRP A 125 3.81 -9.26 13.83
N ILE A 126 2.66 -8.86 14.36
CA ILE A 126 2.57 -7.90 15.47
C ILE A 126 1.83 -8.56 16.62
N ARG A 127 2.36 -8.44 17.84
CA ARG A 127 1.62 -8.82 19.04
C ARG A 127 0.61 -7.72 19.39
N PRO A 128 -0.72 -7.97 19.37
CA PRO A 128 -1.69 -6.88 19.48
C PRO A 128 -1.74 -6.18 20.85
N ASP A 129 -1.28 -6.85 21.91
CA ASP A 129 -1.21 -6.35 23.28
C ASP A 129 0.01 -5.45 23.52
N THR A 130 1.20 -5.85 23.05
CA THR A 130 2.44 -5.08 23.23
C THR A 130 2.77 -4.15 22.07
N LEU A 131 2.15 -4.37 20.90
CA LEU A 131 2.47 -3.73 19.62
C LEU A 131 3.91 -3.99 19.14
N ASP A 132 4.57 -5.01 19.69
CA ASP A 132 5.90 -5.39 19.25
C ASP A 132 5.83 -6.18 17.94
N PRO A 133 6.72 -5.90 16.98
CA PRO A 133 6.93 -6.80 15.86
C PRO A 133 7.57 -8.11 16.35
N VAL A 134 7.02 -9.21 15.89
CA VAL A 134 7.46 -10.58 16.18
C VAL A 134 7.86 -11.22 14.88
N THR A 135 9.08 -11.76 14.83
CA THR A 135 9.55 -12.65 13.77
C THR A 135 9.64 -14.08 14.33
N LEU A 136 9.84 -15.06 13.46
CA LEU A 136 10.26 -16.39 13.95
C LEU A 136 11.58 -16.22 14.72
N PRO A 137 11.71 -16.81 15.92
CA PRO A 137 12.98 -16.77 16.65
C PRO A 137 14.09 -17.41 15.83
N ASP A 138 15.29 -16.86 15.96
CA ASP A 138 16.47 -17.45 15.36
C ASP A 138 16.64 -18.87 15.87
N HIS A 139 16.91 -19.80 14.94
CA HIS A 139 17.43 -21.10 15.33
C HIS A 139 18.80 -20.89 15.99
N GLU A 140 19.28 -21.84 16.79
CA GLU A 140 20.65 -21.79 17.33
C GLU A 140 21.73 -21.62 16.22
N SER A 141 21.37 -22.00 15.00
CA SER A 141 22.23 -21.93 13.80
C SER A 141 22.04 -20.65 12.98
N GLY A 142 21.08 -19.78 13.32
CA GLY A 142 20.87 -18.50 12.65
C GLY A 142 19.41 -18.16 12.34
N PRO A 143 19.17 -17.01 11.70
CA PRO A 143 17.82 -16.49 11.44
C PRO A 143 17.10 -17.27 10.33
N TRP A 144 15.77 -17.23 10.38
CA TRP A 144 14.91 -17.65 9.29
C TRP A 144 14.86 -16.59 8.20
N LEU A 145 15.25 -16.95 6.98
CA LEU A 145 15.32 -16.05 5.83
C LEU A 145 14.50 -16.62 4.67
N LEU A 146 13.99 -15.75 3.80
CA LEU A 146 13.34 -16.17 2.56
C LEU A 146 14.33 -16.91 1.66
N CYS A 147 14.01 -18.15 1.31
CA CYS A 147 14.81 -18.95 0.38
C CYS A 147 14.59 -18.48 -1.05
N ARG A 148 15.65 -17.90 -1.66
CA ARG A 148 15.68 -17.49 -3.08
C ARG A 148 16.61 -18.37 -3.92
N ASP A 149 17.17 -19.41 -3.32
CA ASP A 149 18.04 -20.37 -4.01
C ASP A 149 17.18 -21.46 -4.66
N ASP A 150 16.96 -21.31 -5.97
CA ASP A 150 16.17 -22.24 -6.76
C ASP A 150 16.76 -23.65 -6.75
N ALA A 151 18.09 -23.79 -6.76
CA ALA A 151 18.74 -25.09 -6.78
C ALA A 151 18.53 -25.82 -5.44
N LEU A 152 18.60 -25.09 -4.32
CA LEU A 152 18.32 -25.63 -3.01
C LEU A 152 16.86 -26.10 -2.90
N LEU A 153 15.90 -25.30 -3.34
CA LEU A 153 14.47 -25.65 -3.35
C LEU A 153 14.19 -26.88 -4.23
N GLN A 154 14.73 -26.90 -5.46
CA GLN A 154 14.56 -28.02 -6.37
C GLN A 154 15.20 -29.31 -5.84
N SER A 155 16.37 -29.22 -5.19
CA SER A 155 17.02 -30.38 -4.55
C SER A 155 16.17 -30.96 -3.41
N ALA A 156 15.32 -30.13 -2.80
CA ALA A 156 14.35 -30.53 -1.79
C ALA A 156 13.00 -30.96 -2.37
N GLY A 157 12.85 -31.03 -3.70
CA GLY A 157 11.58 -31.36 -4.35
C GLY A 157 10.51 -30.28 -4.20
N LEU A 158 10.90 -29.02 -3.99
CA LEU A 158 10.03 -27.87 -3.85
C LEU A 158 10.10 -26.97 -5.10
N PRO A 159 9.04 -26.20 -5.42
CA PRO A 159 9.07 -25.24 -6.52
C PRO A 159 10.18 -24.20 -6.34
N ALA A 160 10.85 -23.86 -7.44
CA ALA A 160 11.83 -22.78 -7.47
C ALA A 160 11.16 -21.43 -7.17
N TYR A 161 11.90 -20.54 -6.50
CA TYR A 161 11.45 -19.20 -6.15
C TYR A 161 11.19 -18.37 -7.41
N ALA A 162 12.14 -18.35 -8.35
CA ALA A 162 12.08 -17.48 -9.53
C ALA A 162 11.02 -17.91 -10.56
N SER A 163 10.51 -19.14 -10.48
CA SER A 163 9.54 -19.68 -11.45
C SER A 163 8.20 -20.09 -10.82
N SER A 164 7.93 -19.66 -9.59
CA SER A 164 6.65 -19.91 -8.91
C SER A 164 6.23 -18.71 -8.07
N LEU A 165 5.02 -18.75 -7.53
CA LEU A 165 4.53 -17.80 -6.51
C LEU A 165 4.75 -18.32 -5.08
N HIS A 166 5.26 -19.54 -4.92
CA HIS A 166 5.43 -20.17 -3.63
C HIS A 166 6.67 -19.63 -2.94
N ARG A 167 6.55 -19.35 -1.65
CA ARG A 167 7.65 -18.83 -0.82
C ARG A 167 7.91 -19.76 0.34
N TYR A 168 9.19 -19.94 0.65
CA TYR A 168 9.66 -20.79 1.73
C TYR A 168 10.69 -20.05 2.56
N LEU A 169 10.62 -20.15 3.89
CA LEU A 169 11.74 -19.77 4.75
C LEU A 169 12.73 -20.93 4.87
N VAL A 170 13.99 -20.57 5.08
CA VAL A 170 15.11 -21.47 5.33
C VAL A 170 15.98 -20.89 6.44
N CYS A 171 16.65 -21.75 7.21
CA CYS A 171 17.68 -21.33 8.15
C CYS A 171 19.05 -21.77 7.60
N PRO A 172 19.84 -20.85 6.99
CA PRO A 172 21.06 -21.23 6.27
C PRO A 172 22.09 -21.97 7.14
N GLY A 173 22.17 -21.68 8.44
CA GLY A 173 23.15 -22.31 9.32
C GLY A 173 22.89 -23.79 9.62
N LEU A 174 21.70 -24.31 9.29
CA LEU A 174 21.40 -25.74 9.35
C LEU A 174 21.90 -26.52 8.11
N GLY A 175 22.36 -25.83 7.07
CA GLY A 175 22.84 -26.45 5.83
C GLY A 175 21.74 -27.27 5.12
N GLU A 176 22.11 -28.40 4.53
CA GLU A 176 21.16 -29.27 3.80
C GLU A 176 20.07 -29.89 4.70
N ALA A 177 20.30 -29.97 6.01
CA ALA A 177 19.31 -30.51 6.95
C ALA A 177 18.21 -29.50 7.33
N THR A 178 18.28 -28.27 6.82
CA THR A 178 17.29 -27.23 7.10
C THR A 178 15.88 -27.66 6.66
N PRO A 179 14.86 -27.59 7.55
CA PRO A 179 13.48 -27.71 7.11
C PRO A 179 13.03 -26.40 6.43
N PHE A 180 12.10 -26.52 5.49
CA PHE A 180 11.52 -25.38 4.79
C PHE A 180 10.16 -25.02 5.39
N ILE A 181 9.91 -23.73 5.61
CA ILE A 181 8.61 -23.27 6.13
C ILE A 181 7.83 -22.61 4.99
N PRO A 182 6.76 -23.22 4.47
CA PRO A 182 5.92 -22.60 3.44
C PRO A 182 5.22 -21.35 3.99
N LEU A 183 5.27 -20.26 3.24
CA LEU A 183 4.64 -18.97 3.62
C LEU A 183 3.35 -18.66 2.86
N THR A 184 3.16 -19.27 1.68
CA THR A 184 1.94 -19.10 0.88
C THR A 184 1.02 -20.29 1.08
N ASP A 185 -0.30 -20.05 1.16
CA ASP A 185 -1.29 -21.03 1.59
C ASP A 185 -1.25 -22.34 0.76
N ASP A 186 -1.10 -22.23 -0.55
CA ASP A 186 -1.06 -23.35 -1.51
C ASP A 186 0.37 -23.85 -1.85
N ALA A 187 1.39 -23.48 -1.07
CA ALA A 187 2.75 -23.98 -1.29
C ALA A 187 2.81 -25.52 -1.17
N PRO A 188 3.38 -26.23 -2.16
CA PRO A 188 3.64 -27.66 -2.05
C PRO A 188 4.43 -28.02 -0.80
N ARG A 189 4.06 -29.14 -0.18
CA ARG A 189 4.59 -29.64 1.10
C ARG A 189 5.12 -31.05 0.92
N ASN A 190 6.17 -31.41 1.64
CA ASN A 190 6.77 -32.74 1.66
C ASN A 190 7.45 -33.03 3.01
N GLU A 191 8.19 -34.13 3.11
CA GLU A 191 8.88 -34.54 4.35
C GLU A 191 9.94 -33.54 4.85
N ARG A 192 10.37 -32.58 4.01
CA ARG A 192 11.34 -31.52 4.35
C ARG A 192 10.67 -30.21 4.74
N THR A 193 9.33 -30.15 4.80
CA THR A 193 8.60 -28.94 5.17
C THR A 193 8.02 -29.01 6.59
N THR A 194 7.95 -27.87 7.26
CA THR A 194 7.31 -27.70 8.57
C THR A 194 6.35 -26.53 8.53
N GLU A 195 5.16 -26.64 9.12
CA GLU A 195 4.19 -25.55 9.11
C GLU A 195 4.71 -24.33 9.86
N VAL A 196 4.31 -23.14 9.40
CA VAL A 196 4.63 -21.89 10.11
C VAL A 196 4.04 -21.88 11.52
N ALA A 197 2.86 -22.47 11.70
CA ALA A 197 2.21 -22.59 13.00
C ALA A 197 3.04 -23.46 13.95
N ASP A 198 3.49 -24.64 13.51
CA ASP A 198 4.34 -25.53 14.32
C ASP A 198 5.67 -24.84 14.70
N ALA A 199 6.29 -24.12 13.75
CA ALA A 199 7.51 -23.35 13.99
C ALA A 199 7.30 -22.22 15.01
N MET A 200 6.15 -21.56 14.99
CA MET A 200 5.77 -20.54 15.98
C MET A 200 5.46 -21.15 17.35
N GLU A 201 4.70 -22.24 17.40
CA GLU A 201 4.33 -22.92 18.64
C GLU A 201 5.58 -23.48 19.36
N GLY A 202 6.52 -24.06 18.61
CA GLY A 202 7.83 -24.48 19.15
C GLY A 202 8.66 -23.34 19.73
N ALA A 203 8.39 -22.12 19.28
CA ALA A 203 8.96 -20.87 19.77
C ALA A 203 8.16 -20.22 20.92
N GLY A 204 7.06 -20.83 21.36
CA GLY A 204 6.16 -20.27 22.39
C GLY A 204 5.31 -19.11 21.89
N LEU A 205 5.08 -19.01 20.59
CA LEU A 205 4.23 -18.02 19.95
C LEU A 205 2.91 -18.67 19.49
N ASP A 206 1.77 -18.09 19.86
CA ASP A 206 0.48 -18.54 19.35
C ASP A 206 0.16 -17.78 18.04
N PRO A 207 0.19 -18.45 16.86
CA PRO A 207 -0.07 -17.81 15.58
C PRO A 207 -1.47 -17.16 15.50
N ALA A 208 -2.47 -17.71 16.19
CA ALA A 208 -3.83 -17.18 16.17
C ALA A 208 -3.97 -15.86 16.96
N SER A 209 -3.04 -15.59 17.87
CA SER A 209 -2.99 -14.36 18.67
C SER A 209 -2.26 -13.20 17.96
N LEU A 210 -1.54 -13.50 16.88
CA LEU A 210 -0.67 -12.54 16.19
C LEU A 210 -1.36 -11.89 14.98
N LEU A 211 -1.04 -10.62 14.73
CA LEU A 211 -1.54 -9.88 13.57
C LEU A 211 -0.51 -9.95 12.42
N PRO A 212 -0.85 -10.53 11.26
CA PRO A 212 0.08 -10.63 10.13
C PRO A 212 0.35 -9.27 9.47
N LEU A 213 1.56 -8.74 9.66
CA LEU A 213 2.04 -7.54 8.96
C LEU A 213 2.62 -7.91 7.60
N ASN A 214 3.72 -8.65 7.59
CA ASN A 214 4.41 -9.13 6.40
C ASN A 214 4.73 -10.63 6.53
N PRO A 215 3.71 -11.51 6.59
CA PRO A 215 3.90 -12.93 6.89
C PRO A 215 4.63 -13.69 5.77
N VAL A 216 4.65 -13.14 4.55
CA VAL A 216 5.22 -13.75 3.34
C VAL A 216 6.58 -13.18 2.96
N SER A 217 7.22 -12.44 3.89
CA SER A 217 8.55 -11.84 3.68
C SER A 217 8.62 -11.03 2.37
N GLY A 218 7.57 -10.28 2.07
CA GLY A 218 7.51 -9.41 0.89
C GLY A 218 8.39 -8.18 1.01
N LEU A 219 8.83 -7.65 -0.13
CA LEU A 219 9.46 -6.34 -0.18
C LEU A 219 8.52 -5.28 0.41
N LEU A 220 9.09 -4.29 1.07
CA LEU A 220 8.34 -3.19 1.67
C LEU A 220 8.76 -1.88 1.03
N ALA A 221 7.84 -0.92 0.93
CA ALA A 221 8.17 0.44 0.57
C ALA A 221 7.32 1.42 1.37
N CYS A 222 7.88 2.59 1.66
CA CYS A 222 7.19 3.64 2.40
C CYS A 222 7.19 4.95 1.63
N ARG A 223 6.03 5.59 1.59
CA ARG A 223 5.86 6.94 1.04
C ARG A 223 4.92 7.75 1.91
N ARG A 224 5.02 9.08 1.80
CA ARG A 224 4.10 9.99 2.50
C ARG A 224 2.65 9.67 2.13
N TYR A 225 1.77 9.64 3.13
CA TYR A 225 0.35 9.43 2.92
C TYR A 225 -0.36 10.71 2.47
N HIS A 226 -1.17 10.58 1.42
CA HIS A 226 -2.04 11.64 0.91
C HIS A 226 -3.50 11.19 0.98
N PRO A 227 -4.20 11.49 2.10
CA PRO A 227 -5.46 10.83 2.42
C PRO A 227 -6.62 11.22 1.51
N ILE A 228 -6.56 12.37 0.84
CA ILE A 228 -7.70 12.92 0.10
C ILE A 228 -7.61 12.51 -1.38
N PRO A 229 -8.53 11.67 -1.90
CA PRO A 229 -8.64 11.43 -3.34
C PRO A 229 -8.97 12.72 -4.09
N ILE A 230 -8.48 12.88 -5.32
CA ILE A 230 -8.72 14.10 -6.12
C ILE A 230 -10.22 14.42 -6.28
N LEU A 231 -11.06 13.39 -6.51
CA LEU A 231 -12.51 13.56 -6.64
C LEU A 231 -13.18 13.90 -5.30
N GLY A 232 -12.68 13.34 -4.20
CA GLY A 232 -13.12 13.68 -2.84
C GLY A 232 -12.85 15.16 -2.53
N PHE A 233 -11.65 15.65 -2.88
CA PHE A 233 -11.31 17.06 -2.74
C PHE A 233 -12.16 17.97 -3.63
N ALA A 234 -12.36 17.60 -4.90
CA ALA A 234 -13.22 18.34 -5.82
C ALA A 234 -14.67 18.43 -5.32
N ALA A 235 -15.19 17.36 -4.70
CA ALA A 235 -16.50 17.36 -4.06
C ALA A 235 -16.54 18.30 -2.83
N ALA A 236 -15.47 18.32 -2.03
CA ALA A 236 -15.34 19.21 -0.88
C ALA A 236 -15.30 20.70 -1.28
N ILE A 237 -14.57 21.03 -2.35
CA ILE A 237 -14.63 22.36 -2.99
C ILE A 237 -16.07 22.69 -3.42
N GLY A 238 -16.83 21.69 -3.87
CA GLY A 238 -18.26 21.83 -4.21
C GLY A 238 -19.19 22.03 -3.00
N GLY A 239 -18.70 21.83 -1.77
CA GLY A 239 -19.47 21.96 -0.54
C GLY A 239 -20.02 20.64 0.01
N ARG A 240 -19.68 19.50 -0.59
CA ARG A 240 -19.98 18.18 0.00
C ARG A 240 -19.04 17.95 1.18
N ALA A 241 -19.55 17.45 2.30
CA ALA A 241 -18.68 17.00 3.38
C ALA A 241 -17.79 15.85 2.86
N TRP A 242 -16.51 15.87 3.21
CA TRP A 242 -15.62 14.77 2.89
C TRP A 242 -15.71 13.72 4.00
N ASP A 243 -16.18 12.54 3.62
CA ASP A 243 -16.16 11.36 4.47
C ASP A 243 -14.68 10.95 4.63
N GLN A 244 -14.13 11.10 5.84
CA GLN A 244 -12.74 10.76 6.15
C GLN A 244 -12.49 9.26 5.91
N ILE A 245 -11.27 8.76 6.19
CA ILE A 245 -11.01 7.32 6.16
C ILE A 245 -11.85 6.67 7.27
N MET A 246 -12.95 6.02 6.88
CA MET A 246 -13.93 5.43 7.81
C MET A 246 -13.62 3.96 8.14
N GLN A 247 -12.35 3.57 8.15
CA GLN A 247 -11.96 2.23 8.61
C GLN A 247 -11.87 2.21 10.13
N GLY A 248 -12.90 1.65 10.76
CA GLY A 248 -12.99 1.59 12.22
C GLY A 248 -13.52 2.88 12.85
N ARG A 249 -14.24 2.75 13.97
CA ARG A 249 -14.49 3.88 14.87
C ARG A 249 -13.51 3.75 16.04
N PRO A 250 -12.75 4.79 16.41
CA PRO A 250 -12.81 6.17 15.91
C PRO A 250 -12.00 6.43 14.63
N ALA A 251 -12.43 7.40 13.82
CA ALA A 251 -11.75 7.80 12.59
C ALA A 251 -10.32 8.33 12.87
N VAL A 252 -9.35 7.85 12.09
CA VAL A 252 -7.96 8.34 12.17
C VAL A 252 -7.87 9.72 11.52
N ARG A 253 -7.62 10.75 12.35
CA ARG A 253 -7.41 12.11 11.88
C ARG A 253 -5.97 12.30 11.40
N ALA A 254 -5.74 11.96 10.13
CA ALA A 254 -4.39 11.96 9.55
C ALA A 254 -3.82 13.36 9.22
N PHE A 255 -4.60 14.45 9.29
CA PHE A 255 -4.09 15.79 8.95
C PHE A 255 -4.92 16.93 9.53
N ALA A 256 -4.30 18.10 9.68
CA ALA A 256 -4.90 19.29 10.31
C ALA A 256 -6.17 19.79 9.57
N GLY A 257 -6.18 19.75 8.23
CA GLY A 257 -7.29 20.18 7.39
C GLY A 257 -8.55 19.29 7.45
N ALA A 258 -8.49 18.13 8.10
CA ALA A 258 -9.59 17.16 8.11
C ALA A 258 -10.86 17.73 8.76
N ARG A 259 -10.72 18.63 9.74
CA ARG A 259 -11.86 19.30 10.41
C ARG A 259 -12.66 20.16 9.43
N VAL A 260 -11.98 21.01 8.66
CA VAL A 260 -12.64 21.91 7.70
C VAL A 260 -13.40 21.11 6.66
N MET A 261 -12.77 20.07 6.09
CA MET A 261 -13.38 19.24 5.06
C MET A 261 -14.53 18.36 5.57
N SER A 262 -14.52 17.97 6.85
CA SER A 262 -15.60 17.17 7.46
C SER A 262 -16.84 17.96 7.83
N SER A 263 -16.78 19.30 7.79
CA SER A 263 -17.94 20.14 8.09
C SER A 263 -18.80 20.34 6.83
N SER A 264 -20.11 20.11 6.96
CA SER A 264 -21.05 20.40 5.86
C SER A 264 -21.00 21.88 5.48
N ALA A 265 -21.18 22.20 4.20
CA ALA A 265 -21.15 23.57 3.69
C ALA A 265 -22.08 24.55 4.41
N ASP A 266 -23.16 24.07 5.04
CA ASP A 266 -24.07 24.91 5.84
C ASP A 266 -23.48 25.32 7.21
N ARG A 267 -22.37 24.69 7.62
CA ARG A 267 -21.65 24.93 8.89
C ARG A 267 -20.21 25.38 8.70
N ILE A 268 -19.69 25.42 7.47
CA ILE A 268 -18.41 26.07 7.19
C ILE A 268 -18.61 27.56 7.43
N VAL A 269 -18.22 28.02 8.62
CA VAL A 269 -18.17 29.44 8.95
C VAL A 269 -17.29 30.11 7.87
N PRO A 270 -17.69 31.29 7.33
CA PRO A 270 -16.93 32.00 6.28
C PRO A 270 -15.44 32.26 6.58
N ALA A 271 -14.98 31.99 7.81
CA ALA A 271 -13.60 32.11 8.23
C ALA A 271 -12.70 30.94 7.81
N ASP A 272 -13.22 29.71 7.62
CA ASP A 272 -12.36 28.53 7.69
C ASP A 272 -11.99 27.87 6.33
N GLY A 273 -12.52 28.35 5.20
CA GLY A 273 -12.20 27.70 3.91
C GLY A 273 -12.52 28.43 2.61
N ARG A 274 -13.24 29.55 2.62
CA ARG A 274 -13.64 30.30 1.41
C ARG A 274 -13.67 31.79 1.69
N ILE A 275 -12.76 32.59 1.12
CA ILE A 275 -12.55 33.99 1.56
C ILE A 275 -12.81 35.02 0.46
N PHE A 276 -12.60 34.69 -0.81
CA PHE A 276 -12.52 35.72 -1.85
C PHE A 276 -13.90 36.15 -2.35
N THR A 277 -14.51 35.37 -3.24
CA THR A 277 -15.81 35.71 -3.84
C THR A 277 -16.98 35.06 -3.10
N SER A 278 -16.73 34.12 -2.18
CA SER A 278 -17.79 33.46 -1.41
C SER A 278 -18.71 34.42 -0.65
N ARG A 279 -18.19 35.60 -0.28
CA ARG A 279 -18.93 36.67 0.42
C ARG A 279 -20.00 37.32 -0.46
N ASP A 280 -19.87 37.23 -1.79
CA ASP A 280 -20.81 37.78 -2.78
C ASP A 280 -22.01 36.84 -3.03
N GLY A 281 -22.27 35.91 -2.10
CA GLY A 281 -23.39 34.99 -2.16
C GLY A 281 -23.15 33.76 -3.06
N ARG A 282 -24.22 33.26 -3.69
CA ARG A 282 -24.19 31.99 -4.44
C ARG A 282 -23.30 32.06 -5.68
N GLY A 283 -23.35 33.16 -6.42
CA GLY A 283 -22.56 33.34 -7.65
C GLY A 283 -21.05 33.35 -7.36
N GLY A 284 -20.62 34.10 -6.36
CA GLY A 284 -19.23 34.14 -5.97
C GLY A 284 -18.71 32.82 -5.39
N ARG A 285 -19.54 32.05 -4.66
CA ARG A 285 -19.20 30.67 -4.25
C ARG A 285 -19.01 29.72 -5.43
N LEU A 286 -19.84 29.85 -6.47
CA LEU A 286 -19.71 29.05 -7.69
C LEU A 286 -18.42 29.39 -8.44
N ALA A 287 -18.11 30.69 -8.58
CA ALA A 287 -16.90 31.16 -9.24
C ALA A 287 -15.63 30.66 -8.52
N GLU A 288 -15.58 30.76 -7.19
CA GLU A 288 -14.47 30.25 -6.38
C GLU A 288 -14.31 28.72 -6.51
N ALA A 289 -15.40 27.97 -6.41
CA ALA A 289 -15.37 26.53 -6.55
C ALA A 289 -14.92 26.08 -7.95
N LEU A 290 -15.37 26.78 -9.00
CA LEU A 290 -14.94 26.52 -10.37
C LEU A 290 -13.44 26.80 -10.54
N HIS A 291 -12.96 27.94 -10.04
CA HIS A 291 -11.54 28.30 -10.09
C HIS A 291 -10.66 27.22 -9.45
N LEU A 292 -10.98 26.82 -8.21
CA LEU A 292 -10.21 25.80 -7.49
C LEU A 292 -10.22 24.44 -8.20
N LYS A 293 -11.35 24.04 -8.80
CA LYS A 293 -11.42 22.80 -9.60
C LYS A 293 -10.58 22.87 -10.87
N LEU A 294 -10.58 24.00 -11.57
CA LEU A 294 -9.74 24.18 -12.76
C LEU A 294 -8.25 24.15 -12.39
N ARG A 295 -7.85 24.81 -11.28
CA ARG A 295 -6.48 24.71 -10.75
C ARG A 295 -6.10 23.29 -10.35
N LEU A 296 -7.04 22.52 -9.80
CA LEU A 296 -6.82 21.12 -9.43
C LEU A 296 -6.57 20.23 -10.67
N ILE A 297 -7.35 20.43 -11.74
CA ILE A 297 -7.18 19.74 -13.03
C ILE A 297 -5.83 20.11 -13.66
N ASP A 298 -5.50 21.39 -13.71
CA ASP A 298 -4.21 21.88 -14.20
C ASP A 298 -3.04 21.25 -13.45
N SER A 299 -3.09 21.24 -12.11
CA SER A 299 -2.08 20.59 -11.28
C SER A 299 -2.02 19.07 -11.51
N ALA A 300 -3.14 18.40 -11.78
CA ALA A 300 -3.15 16.97 -12.10
C ALA A 300 -2.47 16.70 -13.45
N LEU A 301 -2.82 17.48 -14.48
CA LEU A 301 -2.22 17.35 -15.81
C LEU A 301 -0.70 17.57 -15.77
N GLN A 302 -0.24 18.58 -15.02
CA GLN A 302 1.19 18.83 -14.88
C GLN A 302 1.91 17.64 -14.22
N GLN A 303 1.35 17.08 -13.14
CA GLN A 303 1.92 15.89 -12.48
C GLN A 303 2.01 14.67 -13.41
N VAL A 304 1.03 14.51 -14.30
CA VAL A 304 0.98 13.46 -15.30
C VAL A 304 2.03 13.68 -16.39
N ILE A 305 2.17 14.91 -16.89
CA ILE A 305 3.20 15.30 -17.86
C ILE A 305 4.60 15.07 -17.27
N ASP A 306 4.85 15.58 -16.07
CA ASP A 306 6.14 15.43 -15.37
C ASP A 306 6.50 13.95 -15.16
N ALA A 307 5.50 13.10 -14.87
CA ALA A 307 5.70 11.66 -14.74
C ALA A 307 5.95 10.97 -16.09
N ALA A 308 5.22 11.35 -17.14
CA ALA A 308 5.42 10.82 -18.48
C ALA A 308 6.81 11.18 -19.03
N GLU A 309 7.27 12.42 -18.83
CA GLU A 309 8.59 12.87 -19.26
C GLU A 309 9.72 12.14 -18.50
N ARG A 310 9.57 11.97 -17.18
CA ARG A 310 10.56 11.26 -16.35
C ARG A 310 10.64 9.78 -16.66
N THR A 311 9.49 9.11 -16.77
CA THR A 311 9.44 7.65 -16.95
C THR A 311 9.58 7.22 -18.40
N ARG A 312 9.26 8.11 -19.35
CA ARG A 312 9.16 7.85 -20.79
C ARG A 312 8.20 6.70 -21.13
N LEU A 313 7.21 6.45 -20.27
CA LEU A 313 6.22 5.40 -20.49
C LEU A 313 4.98 5.97 -21.20
N PRO A 314 4.49 5.30 -22.26
CA PRO A 314 3.41 5.84 -23.10
C PRO A 314 2.02 5.70 -22.48
N LEU A 315 1.85 4.82 -21.49
CA LEU A 315 0.54 4.46 -20.94
C LEU A 315 0.52 4.61 -19.43
N LEU A 316 -0.11 5.69 -18.98
CA LEU A 316 -0.46 5.87 -17.59
C LEU A 316 -1.91 5.36 -17.45
N ASN A 317 -2.09 4.15 -16.92
CA ASN A 317 -3.41 3.59 -16.58
C ASN A 317 -3.95 4.28 -15.33
N LEU A 318 -4.12 5.61 -15.41
CA LEU A 318 -4.49 6.43 -14.27
C LEU A 318 -5.96 6.26 -13.94
N THR A 319 -6.23 6.15 -12.65
CA THR A 319 -7.56 6.26 -12.07
C THR A 319 -7.65 7.54 -11.25
N ASP A 320 -8.83 7.89 -10.78
CA ASP A 320 -8.98 8.97 -9.79
C ASP A 320 -8.20 8.69 -8.50
N GLU A 321 -8.00 7.41 -8.20
CA GLU A 321 -7.22 6.90 -7.08
C GLU A 321 -5.70 7.06 -7.24
N SER A 322 -5.22 7.25 -8.47
CA SER A 322 -3.82 7.57 -8.79
C SER A 322 -3.42 8.98 -8.39
N LEU A 323 -4.39 9.87 -8.19
CA LEU A 323 -4.18 11.28 -7.88
C LEU A 323 -4.77 11.60 -6.51
N ARG A 324 -3.92 12.12 -5.62
CA ARG A 324 -4.31 12.57 -4.28
C ARG A 324 -4.09 14.06 -4.14
N VAL A 325 -4.69 14.65 -3.12
CA VAL A 325 -4.49 16.05 -2.78
C VAL A 325 -3.74 16.14 -1.47
N ARG A 326 -2.59 16.83 -1.53
CA ARG A 326 -1.85 17.27 -0.37
C ARG A 326 -2.31 18.68 -0.01
N LEU A 327 -2.76 18.85 1.23
CA LEU A 327 -2.95 20.17 1.83
C LEU A 327 -1.65 20.56 2.53
N LEU A 328 -1.36 21.87 2.59
CA LEU A 328 -0.28 22.35 3.44
C LEU A 328 -0.68 22.14 4.91
N ASP A 329 0.23 21.53 5.68
CA ASP A 329 0.03 21.28 7.12
C ASP A 329 -0.16 22.61 7.87
N GLU A 330 0.59 23.64 7.46
CA GLU A 330 0.48 25.02 7.92
C GLU A 330 0.30 25.95 6.71
N PRO A 331 -0.94 26.30 6.32
CA PRO A 331 -1.15 27.31 5.29
C PRO A 331 -0.63 28.66 5.79
N ALA A 332 -0.06 29.48 4.89
CA ALA A 332 0.37 30.82 5.27
C ALA A 332 -0.82 31.62 5.85
N PRO A 333 -0.57 32.53 6.81
CA PRO A 333 -1.64 33.30 7.45
C PRO A 333 -2.57 33.95 6.42
N GLY A 334 -3.87 33.68 6.54
CA GLY A 334 -4.90 34.23 5.65
C GLY A 334 -5.17 33.42 4.37
N ILE A 335 -4.43 32.35 4.09
CA ILE A 335 -4.74 31.43 2.99
C ILE A 335 -5.77 30.39 3.48
N PRO A 336 -6.97 30.29 2.88
CA PRO A 336 -7.92 29.26 3.25
C PRO A 336 -7.37 27.86 2.94
N VAL A 337 -7.67 26.87 3.78
CA VAL A 337 -7.13 25.51 3.62
C VAL A 337 -7.46 24.89 2.25
N LEU A 338 -8.63 25.15 1.68
CA LEU A 338 -9.01 24.62 0.36
C LEU A 338 -8.17 25.22 -0.78
N TRP A 339 -7.52 26.36 -0.56
CA TRP A 339 -6.61 27.00 -1.51
C TRP A 339 -5.18 26.45 -1.44
N SER A 340 -4.85 25.67 -0.41
CA SER A 340 -3.52 25.07 -0.24
C SER A 340 -3.40 23.67 -0.87
N GLY A 341 -4.47 23.17 -1.49
CA GLY A 341 -4.50 21.87 -2.13
C GLY A 341 -3.61 21.79 -3.37
N ARG A 342 -2.65 20.86 -3.35
CA ARG A 342 -1.83 20.49 -4.50
C ARG A 342 -2.08 19.05 -4.87
N THR A 343 -2.29 18.78 -6.16
CA THR A 343 -2.40 17.41 -6.67
C THR A 343 -1.03 16.74 -6.61
N VAL A 344 -1.01 15.49 -6.17
CA VAL A 344 0.14 14.60 -6.17
C VAL A 344 -0.27 13.34 -6.92
N LEU A 345 0.49 12.98 -7.95
CA LEU A 345 0.36 11.67 -8.57
C LEU A 345 0.98 10.65 -7.61
N VAL A 346 0.20 9.82 -6.94
CA VAL A 346 0.71 8.79 -6.00
C VAL A 346 0.97 7.47 -6.71
N GLU A 347 0.39 7.26 -7.88
CA GLU A 347 0.56 6.05 -8.67
C GLU A 347 0.56 6.42 -10.15
N SER A 348 1.69 6.23 -10.83
CA SER A 348 1.80 6.52 -12.27
C SER A 348 1.08 5.48 -13.15
N GLY A 349 0.39 4.51 -12.56
CA GLY A 349 -0.13 3.33 -13.23
C GLY A 349 0.92 2.22 -13.32
N ALA A 350 0.45 0.98 -13.26
CA ALA A 350 1.26 -0.22 -13.33
C ALA A 350 0.89 -0.99 -14.59
N ALA A 351 1.37 -0.52 -15.74
CA ALA A 351 1.37 -1.36 -16.92
C ALA A 351 2.57 -2.33 -16.82
N ILE A 352 2.30 -3.63 -16.76
CA ILE A 352 3.36 -4.64 -16.90
C ILE A 352 3.64 -4.79 -18.39
N ARG A 353 4.92 -4.80 -18.74
CA ARG A 353 5.36 -5.17 -20.08
C ARG A 353 5.23 -6.68 -20.21
N SER A 354 4.27 -7.14 -21.02
CA SER A 354 4.10 -8.53 -21.38
C SER A 354 4.86 -8.79 -22.68
N HIS A 355 5.71 -9.81 -22.67
CA HIS A 355 6.43 -10.26 -23.85
C HIS A 355 5.53 -11.18 -24.67
N THR A 356 5.32 -10.84 -25.94
CA THR A 356 4.67 -11.76 -26.87
C THR A 356 5.66 -12.89 -27.22
N PRO A 357 5.20 -14.15 -27.39
CA PRO A 357 6.07 -15.28 -27.76
C PRO A 357 6.89 -15.02 -29.03
N ASP A 358 6.33 -14.23 -29.95
CA ASP A 358 6.94 -13.91 -31.25
C ASP A 358 7.94 -12.74 -31.17
N GLY A 359 8.12 -12.11 -30.01
CA GLY A 359 9.13 -11.08 -29.74
C GLY A 359 8.96 -9.74 -30.48
N GLY A 360 7.95 -9.59 -31.33
CA GLY A 360 7.79 -8.44 -32.23
C GLY A 360 7.02 -7.24 -31.66
N VAL A 361 6.20 -7.44 -30.63
CA VAL A 361 5.36 -6.37 -30.05
C VAL A 361 5.42 -6.43 -28.53
N GLU A 362 5.73 -5.28 -27.93
CA GLU A 362 5.62 -5.07 -26.49
C GLU A 362 4.17 -4.75 -26.14
N LEU A 363 3.53 -5.62 -25.37
CA LEU A 363 2.19 -5.36 -24.86
C LEU A 363 2.30 -4.81 -23.45
N TYR A 364 1.44 -3.85 -23.13
CA TYR A 364 1.36 -3.25 -21.80
C TYR A 364 0.00 -3.59 -21.19
N VAL A 365 0.00 -4.41 -20.16
CA VAL A 365 -1.22 -4.91 -19.51
C VAL A 365 -1.42 -4.16 -18.18
N PRO A 366 -2.62 -3.62 -17.89
CA PRO A 366 -2.90 -3.01 -16.60
C PRO A 366 -2.84 -4.06 -15.48
N MET A 367 -2.19 -3.76 -14.37
CA MET A 367 -2.23 -4.62 -13.18
C MET A 367 -3.56 -4.60 -12.46
N VAL A 368 -4.25 -3.46 -12.46
CA VAL A 368 -5.56 -3.32 -11.82
C VAL A 368 -6.65 -3.63 -12.84
N SER A 369 -7.60 -4.48 -12.45
CA SER A 369 -8.84 -4.66 -13.21
C SER A 369 -9.56 -3.31 -13.24
N LEU A 370 -9.46 -2.61 -14.37
CA LEU A 370 -10.13 -1.32 -14.52
C LEU A 370 -11.61 -1.57 -14.73
N THR A 371 -12.44 -0.81 -14.02
CA THR A 371 -13.89 -0.77 -14.28
C THR A 371 -14.12 -0.50 -15.77
N PRO A 372 -14.99 -1.26 -16.45
CA PRO A 372 -15.33 -1.03 -17.84
C PRO A 372 -15.74 0.43 -18.05
N SER A 373 -15.34 1.01 -19.18
CA SER A 373 -15.77 2.36 -19.54
C SER A 373 -16.06 2.46 -21.02
N VAL A 374 -16.71 3.55 -21.44
CA VAL A 374 -16.97 3.83 -22.87
C VAL A 374 -15.68 3.93 -23.70
N TYR A 375 -14.54 4.22 -23.06
CA TYR A 375 -13.22 4.24 -23.69
C TYR A 375 -12.48 2.90 -23.60
N ARG A 376 -13.03 1.93 -22.86
CA ARG A 376 -12.48 0.60 -22.65
C ARG A 376 -13.59 -0.46 -22.57
N PRO A 377 -14.15 -0.88 -23.71
CA PRO A 377 -15.16 -1.93 -23.74
C PRO A 377 -14.59 -3.24 -23.18
N GLU A 378 -15.39 -4.01 -22.44
CA GLU A 378 -14.99 -5.32 -21.88
C GLU A 378 -14.42 -6.27 -22.94
N ASP A 379 -14.91 -6.15 -24.17
CA ASP A 379 -14.54 -7.01 -25.29
C ASP A 379 -13.13 -6.75 -25.84
N VAL A 380 -12.53 -5.58 -25.62
CA VAL A 380 -11.15 -5.30 -26.08
C VAL A 380 -10.11 -6.04 -25.22
N THR A 381 -10.46 -6.41 -23.99
CA THR A 381 -9.61 -7.22 -23.09
C THR A 381 -9.78 -8.72 -23.25
N ARG A 382 -10.77 -9.18 -24.02
CA ARG A 382 -10.80 -10.55 -24.52
C ARG A 382 -10.02 -10.55 -25.83
N ALA A 383 -8.79 -11.03 -25.80
CA ALA A 383 -8.08 -11.42 -27.02
C ALA A 383 -8.89 -12.55 -27.69
N GLY A 384 -9.85 -12.17 -28.53
CA GLY A 384 -10.53 -13.10 -29.42
C GLY A 384 -9.49 -13.63 -30.39
N ARG A 385 -9.24 -14.95 -30.36
CA ARG A 385 -8.60 -15.62 -31.49
C ARG A 385 -9.52 -15.44 -32.70
N GLY A 386 -9.26 -14.43 -33.51
CA GLY A 386 -9.84 -14.34 -34.84
C GLY A 386 -9.29 -15.50 -35.68
N GLN A 387 -10.11 -16.50 -35.96
CA GLN A 387 -9.86 -17.35 -37.13
C GLN A 387 -10.16 -16.48 -38.35
N GLY A 388 -9.10 -15.99 -38.99
CA GLY A 388 -9.20 -15.41 -40.32
C GLY A 388 -9.61 -16.49 -41.31
N ALA A 389 -10.72 -16.25 -42.01
CA ALA A 389 -11.05 -16.95 -43.24
C ALA A 389 -10.36 -16.28 -44.42
#